data_AF-A0A2T6DKC6-F1
#
_entry.id   AF-A0A2T6DKC6-F1
#
_cell.length_a   1.000
_cell.length_b   1.000
_cell.length_c   1.000
_cell.angle_alpha   90.00
_cell.angle_beta   90.00
_cell.angle_gamma   90.00
#
_symmetry.space_group_name_H-M   'P 1'
#
loop_
_entity.id
_entity.type
_entity.pdbx_description
1 polymer ?
#
loop_
_entity_poly.entity_id
_entity_poly.type
_entity_poly.pdbx_seq_one_letter_code
_entity_poly.pdbx_strand_id
1 'polypeptide(L)'
;MNLRSIFRRRTAQGAFSLVELTIAIGITAFGGLTMMGLLTVGLSNFRNAVDMSVGAQIVQQVVADVQQSSFSAIGGGGGSASPAAAAAPGTGIPVALPVRYFDDQGTEVDAPGSTGGQPALYHVAVGVTVNASGNLATVVVDIVNNPGGQLALQRDGATGGFASDSATALKPVRYSFYVSKTQ
;
A
#
# COMPACT_ATOMS: atom_id res chain seq x y z
N MET A 1 -75.50 -53.16 -14.75
CA MET A 1 -74.29 -52.39 -15.12
C MET A 1 -73.70 -51.77 -13.86
N ASN A 2 -72.55 -52.26 -13.39
CA ASN A 2 -71.91 -51.84 -12.14
C ASN A 2 -70.80 -50.83 -12.46
N LEU A 3 -70.97 -49.56 -12.08
CA LEU A 3 -69.90 -48.56 -12.13
C LEU A 3 -69.07 -48.64 -10.83
N ARG A 4 -67.87 -49.24 -10.92
CA ARG A 4 -66.84 -49.18 -9.88
C ARG A 4 -66.18 -47.81 -9.92
N SER A 5 -66.44 -46.96 -8.92
CA SER A 5 -65.73 -45.70 -8.73
C SER A 5 -64.31 -45.97 -8.22
N ILE A 6 -63.33 -45.71 -9.10
CA ILE A 6 -61.91 -45.74 -8.77
C ILE A 6 -61.61 -44.41 -8.06
N PHE A 7 -61.70 -44.39 -6.73
CA PHE A 7 -61.19 -43.29 -5.93
C PHE A 7 -59.65 -43.31 -5.97
N ARG A 8 -59.09 -42.52 -6.89
CA ARG A 8 -57.67 -42.24 -7.00
C ARG A 8 -57.25 -41.41 -5.77
N ARG A 9 -56.68 -42.05 -4.75
CA ARG A 9 -56.01 -41.32 -3.65
C ARG A 9 -54.88 -40.50 -4.27
N ARG A 10 -55.08 -39.18 -4.41
CA ARG A 10 -53.95 -38.26 -4.48
C ARG A 10 -53.26 -38.37 -3.14
N THR A 11 -52.10 -39.03 -3.12
CA THR A 11 -51.13 -38.83 -2.05
C THR A 11 -50.85 -37.34 -2.04
N ALA A 12 -51.41 -36.64 -1.04
CA ALA A 12 -50.99 -35.29 -0.73
C ALA A 12 -49.52 -35.40 -0.31
N GLN A 13 -48.63 -35.25 -1.28
CA GLN A 13 -47.24 -34.96 -0.99
C GLN A 13 -47.28 -33.65 -0.21
N GLY A 14 -47.00 -33.75 1.10
CA GLY A 14 -47.20 -32.66 2.04
C GLY A 14 -46.46 -31.41 1.57
N ALA A 15 -47.20 -30.32 1.42
CA ALA A 15 -46.58 -29.01 1.36
C ALA A 15 -45.92 -28.73 2.72
N PHE A 16 -44.80 -27.99 2.72
CA PHE A 16 -44.11 -27.58 3.95
C PHE A 16 -45.07 -26.86 4.89
N SER A 17 -44.98 -27.15 6.18
CA SER A 17 -45.78 -26.45 7.18
C SER A 17 -45.37 -24.97 7.25
N LEU A 18 -46.32 -24.10 7.62
CA LEU A 18 -46.05 -22.67 7.78
C LEU A 18 -44.93 -22.41 8.79
N VAL A 19 -44.83 -23.24 9.84
CA VAL A 19 -43.77 -23.13 10.84
C VAL A 19 -42.39 -23.52 10.28
N GLU A 20 -42.30 -24.58 9.46
CA GLU A 20 -41.06 -24.95 8.77
C GLU A 20 -40.60 -23.88 7.81
N LEU A 21 -41.51 -23.30 7.01
CA LEU A 21 -41.19 -22.22 6.09
C LEU A 21 -40.68 -20.98 6.84
N THR A 22 -41.31 -20.64 7.97
CA THR A 22 -40.88 -19.49 8.79
C THR A 22 -39.48 -19.70 9.36
N ILE A 23 -39.18 -20.91 9.87
CA ILE A 23 -37.83 -21.25 10.36
C ILE A 23 -36.82 -21.24 9.21
N ALA A 24 -37.17 -21.79 8.05
CA ALA A 24 -36.30 -21.82 6.87
C ALA A 24 -35.94 -20.41 6.37
N ILE A 25 -36.93 -19.51 6.31
CA ILE A 25 -36.70 -18.10 5.95
C ILE A 25 -35.85 -17.41 7.01
N GLY A 26 -36.09 -17.67 8.31
CA GLY A 26 -35.28 -17.12 9.40
C GLY A 26 -33.81 -17.51 9.31
N ILE A 27 -33.52 -18.80 9.07
CA ILE A 27 -32.14 -19.30 8.91
C ILE A 27 -31.50 -18.71 7.65
N THR A 28 -32.24 -18.65 6.54
CA THR A 28 -31.73 -18.11 5.26
C THR A 28 -31.41 -16.62 5.38
N ALA A 29 -32.28 -15.83 6.02
CA ALA A 29 -32.06 -14.41 6.24
C ALA A 29 -30.83 -14.16 7.14
N PHE A 30 -30.69 -14.94 8.23
CA PHE A 30 -29.54 -14.87 9.12
C PHE A 30 -28.22 -15.23 8.39
N GLY A 31 -28.23 -16.29 7.57
CA GLY A 31 -27.09 -16.68 6.74
C GLY A 31 -26.73 -15.63 5.67
N GLY A 32 -27.73 -15.04 5.02
CA GLY A 32 -27.52 -13.99 4.02
C GLY A 32 -26.87 -12.73 4.60
N LEU A 33 -27.30 -12.30 5.79
CA LEU A 33 -26.70 -11.15 6.49
C LEU A 33 -25.26 -11.41 6.92
N THR A 34 -24.95 -12.61 7.42
CA THR A 34 -23.57 -12.97 7.79
C THR A 34 -22.65 -13.01 6.58
N MET A 35 -23.09 -13.57 5.44
CA MET A 35 -22.31 -13.54 4.20
C MET A 35 -22.06 -12.11 3.69
N MET A 36 -23.06 -11.23 3.73
CA MET A 36 -22.86 -9.82 3.34
C MET A 36 -21.84 -9.11 4.24
N GLY A 37 -21.85 -9.36 5.55
CA GLY A 37 -20.86 -8.82 6.47
C GLY A 37 -19.43 -9.31 6.17
N LEU A 38 -19.27 -10.58 5.79
CA LEU A 38 -17.96 -11.12 5.42
C LEU A 38 -17.42 -10.54 4.10
N LEU A 39 -18.29 -10.22 3.14
CA LEU A 39 -17.86 -9.63 1.86
C LEU A 39 -17.23 -8.25 2.05
N THR A 40 -17.80 -7.39 2.89
CA THR A 40 -17.26 -6.04 3.12
C THR A 40 -15.90 -6.10 3.81
N VAL A 41 -15.75 -6.98 4.80
CA VAL A 41 -14.47 -7.23 5.49
C VAL A 41 -13.45 -7.83 4.52
N GLY A 42 -13.84 -8.80 3.72
CA GLY A 42 -12.98 -9.43 2.70
C GLY A 42 -12.46 -8.42 1.69
N LEU A 43 -13.30 -7.50 1.20
CA LEU A 43 -12.91 -6.47 0.26
C LEU A 43 -11.91 -5.47 0.87
N SER A 44 -12.12 -5.07 2.12
CA SER A 44 -11.18 -4.19 2.84
C SER A 44 -9.80 -4.84 2.98
N ASN A 45 -9.79 -6.12 3.41
CA ASN A 45 -8.54 -6.88 3.53
C ASN A 45 -7.85 -7.07 2.17
N PHE A 46 -8.62 -7.33 1.11
CA PHE A 46 -8.09 -7.44 -0.24
C PHE A 46 -7.44 -6.13 -0.70
N ARG A 47 -8.09 -4.98 -0.50
CA ARG A 47 -7.51 -3.67 -0.82
C ARG A 47 -6.21 -3.41 -0.06
N ASN A 48 -6.20 -3.67 1.24
CA ASN A 48 -4.98 -3.55 2.05
C ASN A 48 -3.86 -4.47 1.56
N ALA A 49 -4.19 -5.69 1.12
CA ALA A 49 -3.21 -6.62 0.56
C ALA A 49 -2.66 -6.14 -0.79
N VAL A 50 -3.50 -5.55 -1.64
CA VAL A 50 -3.06 -4.91 -2.89
C VAL A 50 -2.12 -3.74 -2.60
N ASP A 51 -2.50 -2.82 -1.70
CA ASP A 51 -1.67 -1.69 -1.28
C ASP A 51 -0.31 -2.16 -0.75
N MET A 52 -0.30 -3.23 0.06
CA MET A 52 0.93 -3.80 0.60
C MET A 52 1.79 -4.45 -0.50
N SER A 53 1.18 -5.11 -1.48
CA SER A 53 1.89 -5.72 -2.61
C SER A 53 2.57 -4.66 -3.48
N VAL A 54 1.86 -3.59 -3.82
CA VAL A 54 2.41 -2.47 -4.61
C VAL A 54 3.50 -1.76 -3.82
N GLY A 55 3.28 -1.50 -2.54
CA GLY A 55 4.30 -0.94 -1.65
C GLY A 55 5.57 -1.79 -1.60
N ALA A 56 5.46 -3.12 -1.49
CA ALA A 56 6.60 -4.01 -1.48
C ALA A 56 7.39 -4.00 -2.80
N GLN A 57 6.70 -3.97 -3.94
CA GLN A 57 7.33 -3.84 -5.26
C GLN A 57 8.11 -2.52 -5.38
N ILE A 58 7.50 -1.41 -4.97
CA ILE A 58 8.15 -0.08 -4.95
C ILE A 58 9.39 -0.11 -4.05
N VAL A 59 9.31 -0.68 -2.85
CA VAL A 59 10.49 -0.81 -1.97
C VAL A 59 11.59 -1.60 -2.65
N GLN A 60 11.29 -2.76 -3.26
CA GLN A 60 12.29 -3.58 -3.92
C GLN A 60 13.00 -2.83 -5.05
N GLN A 61 12.24 -2.10 -5.87
CA GLN A 61 12.78 -1.26 -6.93
C GLN A 61 13.67 -0.14 -6.36
N VAL A 62 13.17 0.62 -5.38
CA VAL A 62 13.92 1.73 -4.76
C VAL A 62 15.18 1.23 -4.06
N VAL A 63 15.11 0.09 -3.36
CA VAL A 63 16.27 -0.52 -2.70
C VAL A 63 17.29 -0.98 -3.72
N ALA A 64 16.87 -1.63 -4.81
CA ALA A 64 17.77 -2.03 -5.89
C ALA A 64 18.46 -0.81 -6.52
N ASP A 65 17.71 0.26 -6.79
CA ASP A 65 18.25 1.51 -7.33
C ASP A 65 19.28 2.13 -6.36
N VAL A 66 18.97 2.18 -5.06
CA VAL A 66 19.89 2.73 -4.05
C VAL A 66 21.14 1.87 -3.89
N GLN A 67 21.02 0.54 -3.93
CA GLN A 67 22.17 -0.37 -3.86
C GLN A 67 23.06 -0.29 -5.11
N GLN A 68 22.48 -0.03 -6.28
CA GLN A 68 23.22 0.17 -7.53
C GLN A 68 23.79 1.59 -7.63
N SER A 69 23.18 2.58 -6.97
CA SER A 69 23.70 3.94 -6.93
C SER A 69 25.04 3.96 -6.19
N SER A 70 26.08 4.46 -6.87
CA SER A 70 27.44 4.42 -6.34
C SER A 70 27.51 5.15 -5.00
N PHE A 71 28.16 4.54 -3.99
CA PHE A 71 28.37 5.17 -2.68
C PHE A 71 29.05 6.57 -2.80
N SER A 72 29.82 6.80 -3.87
CA SER A 72 30.39 8.10 -4.24
C SER A 72 29.34 9.14 -4.66
N ALA A 73 28.25 8.76 -5.32
CA ALA A 73 27.14 9.67 -5.65
C ALA A 73 26.35 10.08 -4.40
N ILE A 74 26.34 9.23 -3.37
CA ILE A 74 25.76 9.50 -2.05
C ILE A 74 26.73 10.34 -1.17
N GLY A 75 28.04 10.20 -1.39
CA GLY A 75 29.10 10.82 -0.58
C GLY A 75 29.78 12.06 -1.17
N GLY A 76 29.57 12.41 -2.44
CA GLY A 76 30.05 13.66 -3.05
C GLY A 76 30.49 13.57 -4.52
N GLY A 77 29.92 14.44 -5.35
CA GLY A 77 30.56 14.97 -6.56
C GLY A 77 29.99 14.54 -7.92
N GLY A 78 29.12 15.37 -8.51
CA GLY A 78 29.12 15.67 -9.95
C GLY A 78 28.11 14.96 -10.86
N GLY A 79 27.04 15.68 -11.23
CA GLY A 79 26.25 15.60 -12.50
C GLY A 79 25.41 14.33 -12.72
N SER A 80 24.12 14.36 -13.06
CA SER A 80 23.18 15.40 -13.46
C SER A 80 21.78 14.92 -13.03
N ALA A 81 21.01 15.75 -12.32
CA ALA A 81 19.80 15.40 -11.54
C ALA A 81 20.04 14.47 -10.32
N SER A 82 21.25 14.57 -9.76
CA SER A 82 21.79 13.80 -8.63
C SER A 82 21.53 14.52 -7.29
N PRO A 83 21.28 13.81 -6.16
CA PRO A 83 20.92 14.39 -4.87
C PRO A 83 22.00 15.33 -4.32
N ALA A 84 21.84 16.62 -4.61
CA ALA A 84 22.68 17.70 -4.13
C ALA A 84 22.28 18.12 -2.70
N ALA A 85 22.49 17.23 -1.75
CA ALA A 85 23.02 17.60 -0.45
C ALA A 85 23.96 16.47 -0.09
N ALA A 86 25.27 16.65 -0.29
CA ALA A 86 26.22 15.62 0.10
C ALA A 86 26.07 15.37 1.61
N ALA A 87 25.87 14.12 2.02
CA ALA A 87 25.97 13.74 3.42
C ALA A 87 27.45 13.89 3.75
N ALA A 88 27.86 15.08 4.21
CA ALA A 88 29.23 15.28 4.62
C ALA A 88 29.53 14.22 5.70
N PRO A 89 30.52 13.34 5.49
CA PRO A 89 30.80 12.26 6.42
C PRO A 89 31.07 12.86 7.80
N GLY A 90 30.36 12.38 8.82
CA GLY A 90 30.48 12.89 10.19
C GLY A 90 29.44 13.90 10.65
N THR A 91 28.55 14.39 9.78
CA THR A 91 27.49 15.32 10.22
C THR A 91 26.32 14.63 10.90
N GLY A 92 26.06 13.35 10.59
CA GLY A 92 24.88 12.64 11.09
C GLY A 92 23.54 13.23 10.62
N ILE A 93 23.59 14.19 9.70
CA ILE A 93 22.42 14.84 9.12
C ILE A 93 21.95 14.00 7.92
N PRO A 94 20.66 13.64 7.85
CA PRO A 94 20.13 12.92 6.71
C PRO A 94 20.12 13.80 5.45
N VAL A 95 20.46 13.19 4.33
CA VAL A 95 20.29 13.75 3.00
C VAL A 95 18.96 13.29 2.44
N ALA A 96 18.06 14.23 2.18
CA ALA A 96 16.81 13.94 1.51
C ALA A 96 17.05 13.85 -0.01
N LEU A 97 16.81 12.68 -0.59
CA LEU A 97 16.74 12.51 -2.05
C LEU A 97 15.43 13.12 -2.58
N PRO A 98 15.36 13.50 -3.86
CA PRO A 98 14.12 13.93 -4.50
C PRO A 98 12.96 12.95 -4.25
N VAL A 99 11.74 13.47 -4.11
CA VAL A 99 10.54 12.62 -3.99
C VAL A 99 10.32 11.91 -5.32
N ARG A 100 10.11 10.60 -5.28
CA ARG A 100 9.68 9.79 -6.44
C ARG A 100 8.19 9.51 -6.36
N TYR A 101 7.53 9.37 -7.49
CA TYR A 101 6.09 9.22 -7.58
C TYR A 101 5.75 7.94 -8.32
N PHE A 102 4.77 7.19 -7.84
CA PHE A 102 4.38 5.91 -8.43
C PHE A 102 2.86 5.84 -8.63
N ASP A 103 2.44 5.14 -9.67
CA ASP A 103 1.04 4.81 -9.94
C ASP A 103 0.55 3.60 -9.13
N ASP A 104 -0.68 3.17 -9.37
CA ASP A 104 -1.33 2.02 -8.70
C ASP A 104 -0.75 0.66 -9.12
N GLN A 105 0.11 0.61 -10.13
CA GLN A 105 0.83 -0.58 -10.58
C GLN A 105 2.29 -0.59 -10.09
N GLY A 106 2.71 0.41 -9.31
CA GLY A 106 4.09 0.55 -8.85
C GLY A 106 5.05 1.00 -9.96
N THR A 107 4.55 1.63 -11.03
CA THR A 107 5.35 2.25 -12.08
C THR A 107 5.68 3.68 -11.69
N GLU A 108 6.92 4.11 -11.91
CA GLU A 108 7.33 5.48 -11.63
C GLU A 108 6.69 6.44 -12.64
N VAL A 109 6.12 7.53 -12.14
CA VAL A 109 5.46 8.59 -12.92
C VAL A 109 6.06 9.95 -12.59
N ASP A 110 5.86 10.91 -13.48
CA ASP A 110 6.23 12.30 -13.22
C ASP A 110 5.44 12.88 -12.04
N ALA A 111 5.97 13.95 -11.44
CA ALA A 111 5.34 14.59 -10.31
C ALA A 111 3.87 14.97 -10.60
N PRO A 112 2.96 14.78 -9.63
CA PRO A 112 1.55 15.12 -9.79
C PRO A 112 1.40 16.61 -10.11
N GLY A 113 0.66 16.93 -11.18
CA GLY A 113 0.49 18.29 -11.67
C GLY A 113 1.47 18.71 -12.78
N SER A 114 2.39 17.83 -13.20
CA SER A 114 3.09 17.97 -14.48
C SER A 114 2.08 17.96 -15.64
N THR A 115 2.30 18.79 -16.67
CA THR A 115 1.37 18.96 -17.79
C THR A 115 1.26 17.65 -18.59
N GLY A 116 0.22 16.85 -18.31
CA GLY A 116 0.01 15.52 -18.90
C GLY A 116 0.42 14.34 -18.00
N GLY A 117 0.84 14.60 -16.77
CA GLY A 117 1.22 13.57 -15.80
C GLY A 117 0.03 12.70 -15.38
N GLN A 118 0.26 11.39 -15.36
CA GLN A 118 -0.66 10.43 -14.76
C GLN A 118 -0.81 10.72 -13.26
N PRO A 119 -1.99 10.45 -12.66
CA PRO A 119 -2.18 10.67 -11.23
C PRO A 119 -1.26 9.75 -10.42
N ALA A 120 -0.29 10.34 -9.73
CA ALA A 120 0.51 9.61 -8.74
C ALA A 120 -0.38 9.21 -7.56
N LEU A 121 -0.31 7.93 -7.17
CA LEU A 121 -1.00 7.40 -5.99
C LEU A 121 -0.04 7.31 -4.81
N TYR A 122 1.19 6.84 -5.06
CA TYR A 122 2.21 6.69 -4.03
C TYR A 122 3.31 7.73 -4.18
N HIS A 123 3.71 8.28 -3.04
CA HIS A 123 4.82 9.22 -2.94
C HIS A 123 5.92 8.53 -2.12
N VAL A 124 7.15 8.60 -2.61
CA VAL A 124 8.29 7.93 -1.97
C VAL A 124 9.37 8.96 -1.65
N ALA A 125 9.70 9.03 -0.37
CA ALA A 125 10.77 9.84 0.17
C ALA A 125 11.92 8.93 0.59
N VAL A 126 13.12 9.19 0.08
CA VAL A 126 14.33 8.51 0.54
C VAL A 126 15.22 9.50 1.28
N GLY A 127 15.67 9.10 2.45
CA GLY A 127 16.65 9.80 3.27
C GLY A 127 17.88 8.92 3.49
N VAL A 128 19.07 9.51 3.43
CA VAL A 128 20.32 8.78 3.65
C VAL A 128 21.17 9.47 4.69
N THR A 129 21.55 8.75 5.74
CA THR A 129 22.42 9.25 6.80
C THR A 129 23.71 8.45 6.81
N VAL A 130 24.83 9.11 6.50
CA VAL A 130 26.16 8.46 6.53
C VAL A 130 26.74 8.53 7.93
N ASN A 131 27.25 7.40 8.43
CA ASN A 131 27.92 7.32 9.72
C ASN A 131 29.23 8.14 9.70
N ALA A 132 29.70 8.57 10.87
CA ALA A 132 30.98 9.25 11.04
C ALA A 132 32.18 8.51 10.45
N SER A 133 32.15 7.18 10.39
CA SER A 133 33.21 6.39 9.74
C SER A 133 33.24 6.49 8.21
N GLY A 134 32.17 7.02 7.59
CA GLY A 134 32.03 7.07 6.13
C GLY A 134 31.89 5.70 5.45
N ASN A 135 31.83 4.62 6.23
CA ASN A 135 31.80 3.23 5.72
C ASN A 135 30.42 2.60 5.77
N LEU A 136 29.49 3.23 6.49
CA LEU A 136 28.11 2.76 6.68
C LEU A 136 27.17 3.93 6.44
N ALA A 137 26.10 3.69 5.69
CA ALA A 137 24.98 4.60 5.54
C ALA A 137 23.70 3.92 5.98
N THR A 138 22.87 4.64 6.73
CA THR A 138 21.48 4.27 7.02
C THR A 138 20.61 4.89 5.94
N VAL A 139 19.85 4.06 5.24
CA VAL A 139 18.86 4.51 4.26
C VAL A 139 17.48 4.33 4.86
N VAL A 140 16.68 5.38 4.80
CA VAL A 140 15.28 5.40 5.20
C VAL A 140 14.44 5.63 3.96
N VAL A 141 13.49 4.74 3.71
CA VAL A 141 12.53 4.85 2.61
C VAL A 141 11.14 4.94 3.23
N ASP A 142 10.46 6.06 2.97
CA ASP A 142 9.10 6.30 3.40
C ASP A 142 8.16 6.29 2.20
N ILE A 143 7.10 5.50 2.30
CA ILE A 143 6.05 5.40 1.29
C ILE A 143 4.76 5.93 1.89
N VAL A 144 4.10 6.85 1.18
CA VAL A 144 2.78 7.37 1.52
C VAL A 144 1.83 7.16 0.35
N ASN A 145 0.60 6.71 0.64
CA ASN A 145 -0.51 6.74 -0.31
C ASN A 145 -1.18 8.12 -0.20
N ASN A 146 -1.06 8.95 -1.24
CA ASN A 146 -1.61 10.32 -1.30
C ASN A 146 -2.30 10.52 -2.65
N PRO A 147 -3.52 9.96 -2.83
CA PRO A 147 -4.20 9.98 -4.11
C PRO A 147 -4.39 11.43 -4.60
N GLY A 148 -3.83 11.74 -5.77
CA GLY A 148 -3.99 13.05 -6.40
C GLY A 148 -3.21 14.19 -5.73
N GLY A 149 -2.25 13.88 -4.84
CA GLY A 149 -1.37 14.88 -4.24
C GLY A 149 -2.11 15.93 -3.39
N GLN A 150 -3.28 15.61 -2.86
CA GLN A 150 -4.15 16.58 -2.18
C GLN A 150 -3.53 17.14 -0.89
N LEU A 151 -2.61 16.40 -0.29
CA LEU A 151 -1.95 16.78 0.95
C LEU A 151 -0.48 17.13 0.70
N ALA A 152 -0.05 18.28 1.21
CA ALA A 152 1.34 18.70 1.21
C ALA A 152 2.14 17.84 2.20
N LEU A 153 2.99 16.97 1.69
CA LEU A 153 3.83 16.10 2.51
C LEU A 153 5.07 16.87 2.98
N GLN A 154 5.24 16.99 4.29
CA GLN A 154 6.44 17.58 4.87
C GLN A 154 7.55 16.53 5.01
N ARG A 155 8.79 16.94 4.78
CA ARG A 155 9.97 16.10 5.04
C ARG A 155 10.37 16.18 6.51
N ASP A 156 10.75 15.05 7.07
CA ASP A 156 11.33 14.95 8.40
C ASP A 156 12.83 15.28 8.36
N GLY A 157 13.25 16.33 9.07
CA GLY A 157 14.65 16.74 9.13
C GLY A 157 15.58 15.75 9.85
N ALA A 158 15.04 14.80 10.63
CA ALA A 158 15.83 13.80 11.35
C ALA A 158 16.12 12.55 10.52
N THR A 159 15.23 12.20 9.58
CA THR A 159 15.37 10.98 8.76
C THR A 159 15.54 11.27 7.27
N GLY A 160 15.21 12.47 6.80
CA GLY A 160 15.09 12.79 5.38
C GLY A 160 13.84 12.17 4.72
N GLY A 161 13.06 11.37 5.45
CA GLY A 161 11.81 10.77 5.01
C GLY A 161 10.62 11.73 5.10
N PHE A 162 9.39 11.22 5.08
CA PHE A 162 8.19 12.01 5.35
C PHE A 162 7.96 12.16 6.87
N ALA A 163 7.50 13.32 7.28
CA ALA A 163 7.09 13.55 8.66
C ALA A 163 5.79 12.78 8.94
N SER A 164 5.75 12.06 10.06
CA SER A 164 4.51 11.48 10.59
C SER A 164 3.73 12.58 11.32
N ASP A 165 3.11 13.49 10.58
CA ASP A 165 2.21 14.46 11.20
C ASP A 165 0.88 13.77 11.54
N SER A 166 0.41 13.97 12.76
CA SER A 166 -0.88 13.41 13.20
C SER A 166 -2.07 14.19 12.63
N ALA A 167 -1.86 15.39 12.07
CA ALA A 167 -2.89 16.23 11.47
C ALA A 167 -3.22 15.83 10.02
N THR A 168 -2.26 15.32 9.27
CA THR A 168 -2.49 14.69 7.97
C THR A 168 -2.73 13.21 8.23
N ALA A 169 -3.94 12.70 8.04
CA ALA A 169 -4.30 11.29 8.31
C ALA A 169 -3.48 10.23 7.53
N LEU A 170 -2.46 10.66 6.78
CA LEU A 170 -1.53 9.83 6.04
C LEU A 170 -0.39 9.40 6.95
N LYS A 171 -0.32 8.11 7.24
CA LYS A 171 0.80 7.52 7.98
C LYS A 171 1.81 6.94 6.98
N PRO A 172 3.05 7.46 6.91
CA PRO A 172 4.07 6.86 6.09
C PRO A 172 4.43 5.47 6.60
N VAL A 173 4.57 4.53 5.67
CA VAL A 173 5.18 3.24 5.94
C VAL A 173 6.69 3.41 5.76
N ARG A 174 7.44 3.22 6.84
CA ARG A 174 8.88 3.46 6.91
C ARG A 174 9.66 2.15 6.86
N TYR A 175 10.61 2.08 5.95
CA TYR A 175 11.59 1.01 5.84
C TYR A 175 12.99 1.58 6.08
N SER A 176 13.78 0.92 6.93
CA SER A 176 15.17 1.32 7.17
C SER A 176 16.12 0.14 6.96
N PHE A 177 17.24 0.42 6.30
CA PHE A 177 18.27 -0.58 6.06
C PHE A 177 19.65 0.07 6.04
N TYR A 178 20.68 -0.75 6.15
CA TYR A 178 22.07 -0.31 6.19
C TYR A 178 22.78 -0.70 4.91
N VAL A 179 23.57 0.23 4.36
CA VAL A 179 24.43 0.01 3.20
C VAL A 179 25.87 0.25 3.62
N SER A 180 26.74 -0.71 3.36
CA SER A 180 28.17 -0.56 3.60
C SER A 180 28.92 -0.21 2.32
N LYS A 181 30.03 0.51 2.45
CA LYS A 181 30.95 0.75 1.36
C LYS A 181 31.64 -0.56 0.98
N THR A 182 31.38 -1.07 -0.22
CA THR A 182 32.13 -2.22 -0.77
C THR A 182 33.55 -1.75 -1.08
N GLN A 183 34.56 -2.47 -0.58
CA GLN A 183 35.97 -2.16 -0.80
C GLN A 183 36.41 -2.48 -2.23
#